data_AF-A0A956M6Z6-F1
#
_entry.id   AF-A0A956M6Z6-F1
#
_cell.length_a   1.000
_cell.length_b   1.000
_cell.length_c   1.000
_cell.angle_alpha   90.00
_cell.angle_beta   90.00
_cell.angle_gamma   90.00
#
_symmetry.space_group_name_H-M   'P 1'
#
loop_
_entity.id
_entity.type
_entity.pdbx_description
1 polymer ?
#
loop_
_entity_poly.entity_id
_entity_poly.type
_entity_poly.pdbx_seq_one_letter_code
_entity_poly.pdbx_strand_id
1 'polypeptide(L)'
;MKYKIVKSLSQYTEYCDRHEELMLKDEEKHSDEIELLELLIEDYDQRVMKEKNATLNPVELLRTLLRDSNITQSELSKSINVSRQLISDVLGYRRNISKEMMIKLSKYFSMDQEAFSREYDLKSNREKLKKSQRAAGGSR
;
A
#
# COMPACT_ATOMS: atom_id res chain seq x y z
N MET A 1 26.54 17.77 7.98
CA MET A 1 25.09 17.78 7.69
C MET A 1 24.39 16.84 8.67
N LYS A 2 23.27 17.30 9.26
CA LYS A 2 22.53 16.61 10.34
C LYS A 2 21.73 15.40 9.81
N TYR A 3 21.10 15.54 8.64
CA TYR A 3 20.31 14.49 7.99
C TYR A 3 20.89 14.11 6.63
N LYS A 4 20.57 12.88 6.18
CA LYS A 4 20.97 12.33 4.86
C LYS A 4 19.79 11.57 4.27
N ILE A 5 19.81 11.37 2.96
CA ILE A 5 18.87 10.47 2.27
C ILE A 5 18.83 9.12 3.00
N VAL A 6 17.62 8.65 3.29
CA VAL A 6 17.38 7.36 3.95
C VAL A 6 17.75 6.23 2.99
N LYS A 7 18.55 5.27 3.44
CA LYS A 7 18.99 4.12 2.62
C LYS A 7 18.72 2.76 3.27
N SER A 8 18.21 2.75 4.49
CA SER A 8 17.99 1.52 5.26
C SER A 8 16.80 1.69 6.20
N LEU A 9 16.19 0.56 6.57
CA LEU A 9 15.09 0.53 7.51
C LEU A 9 15.47 1.10 8.88
N SER A 10 16.70 0.87 9.34
CA SER A 10 17.16 1.42 10.63
C SER A 10 17.16 2.94 10.63
N GLN A 11 17.61 3.56 9.53
CA GLN A 11 17.62 5.02 9.40
C GLN A 11 16.21 5.59 9.22
N TYR A 12 15.34 4.84 8.53
CA TYR A 12 13.92 5.18 8.39
C TYR A 12 13.24 5.23 9.76
N THR A 13 13.38 4.17 10.57
CA THR A 13 12.80 4.10 11.92
C THR A 13 13.32 5.23 12.81
N GLU A 14 14.62 5.50 12.80
CA GLU A 14 15.21 6.63 13.55
C GLU A 14 14.56 7.97 13.17
N TYR A 15 14.28 8.18 11.88
CA TYR A 15 13.69 9.44 11.39
C TYR A 15 12.21 9.53 11.73
N CYS A 16 11.46 8.42 11.69
CA CYS A 16 10.09 8.36 12.17
C CYS A 16 9.99 8.68 13.67
N ASP A 17 10.81 8.03 14.50
CA ASP A 17 10.83 8.25 15.94
C ASP A 17 11.16 9.72 16.26
N ARG A 18 12.12 10.29 15.53
CA ARG A 18 12.52 11.69 15.68
C ARG A 18 11.42 12.66 15.25
N HIS A 19 10.74 12.37 14.15
CA HIS A 19 9.62 13.17 13.66
C HIS A 19 8.49 13.19 14.70
N GLU A 20 8.11 12.03 15.24
CA GLU A 20 7.10 11.92 16.30
C GLU A 20 7.51 12.69 17.57
N GLU A 21 8.77 12.58 17.99
CA GLU A 21 9.29 13.31 19.15
C GLU A 21 9.17 14.84 18.99
N LEU A 22 9.47 15.36 17.79
CA LEU A 22 9.43 16.79 17.50
C LEU A 22 8.01 17.33 17.46
N MET A 23 7.08 16.59 16.84
CA MET A 23 5.65 16.92 16.82
C MET A 23 5.06 17.01 18.24
N LEU A 24 5.50 16.16 19.17
CA LEU A 24 5.01 16.15 20.55
C LEU A 24 5.61 17.26 21.44
N LYS A 25 6.82 17.74 21.13
CA LYS A 25 7.52 18.71 21.96
C LYS A 25 7.10 20.15 21.70
N ASP A 26 7.23 20.60 20.45
CA ASP A 26 6.98 21.98 20.03
C ASP A 26 7.05 22.08 18.50
N GLU A 27 5.91 21.90 17.84
CA GLU A 27 5.79 21.83 16.38
C GLU A 27 6.26 23.12 15.68
N GLU A 28 5.85 24.30 16.18
CA GLU A 28 6.21 25.59 15.57
C GLU A 28 7.73 25.84 15.61
N LYS A 29 8.38 25.48 16.71
CA LYS A 29 9.83 25.69 16.87
C LYS A 29 10.67 24.78 15.98
N HIS A 30 10.09 23.66 15.55
CA HIS A 30 10.79 22.61 14.82
C HIS A 30 10.23 22.39 13.40
N SER A 31 9.42 23.32 12.87
CA SER A 31 8.70 23.13 11.60
C SER A 31 9.63 22.73 10.45
N ASP A 32 10.76 23.42 10.27
CA ASP A 32 11.70 23.13 9.17
C ASP A 32 12.36 21.74 9.33
N GLU A 33 12.57 21.30 10.57
CA GLU A 33 13.15 19.98 10.85
C GLU A 33 12.12 18.87 10.63
N ILE A 34 10.87 19.12 11.01
CA ILE A 34 9.73 18.23 10.80
C ILE A 34 9.48 18.07 9.30
N GLU A 35 9.38 19.17 8.55
CA GLU A 35 9.15 19.16 7.10
C GLU A 35 10.26 18.40 6.36
N LEU A 36 11.53 18.59 6.77
CA LEU A 36 12.65 17.85 6.19
C LEU A 36 12.58 16.35 6.50
N LEU A 37 12.23 15.97 7.73
CA LEU A 37 12.08 14.56 8.11
C LEU A 37 10.94 13.90 7.34
N GLU A 38 9.79 14.59 7.22
CA GLU A 38 8.64 14.13 6.46
C GLU A 38 9.01 13.85 5.00
N LEU A 39 9.73 14.78 4.36
CA LEU A 39 10.22 14.60 2.98
C LEU A 39 11.15 13.39 2.83
N LEU A 40 12.06 13.16 3.79
CA LEU A 40 13.03 12.06 3.75
C LEU A 40 12.38 10.70 4.00
N ILE A 41 11.37 10.66 4.87
CA ILE A 41 10.54 9.47 5.15
C ILE A 41 9.71 9.14 3.91
N GLU A 42 9.02 10.14 3.34
CA GLU A 42 8.20 9.95 2.14
C GLU A 42 9.02 9.46 0.95
N ASP A 43 10.20 10.04 0.68
CA ASP A 43 11.08 9.61 -0.41
C ASP A 43 11.54 8.14 -0.24
N TYR A 44 11.81 7.69 1.00
CA TYR A 44 12.16 6.29 1.24
C TYR A 44 10.96 5.37 1.03
N ASP A 45 9.79 5.73 1.56
CA ASP A 45 8.57 4.96 1.39
C ASP A 45 8.19 4.85 -0.08
N GLN A 46 8.25 5.93 -0.84
CA GLN A 46 8.01 5.91 -2.28
C GLN A 46 8.98 4.97 -3.01
N ARG A 47 10.27 4.96 -2.66
CA ARG A 47 11.26 4.04 -3.26
C ARG A 47 10.99 2.58 -2.91
N VAL A 48 10.73 2.27 -1.64
CA VAL A 48 10.39 0.92 -1.18
C VAL A 48 9.07 0.44 -1.81
N MET A 49 8.06 1.31 -1.89
CA MET A 49 6.79 1.01 -2.53
C MET A 49 6.97 0.83 -4.03
N LYS A 50 7.84 1.58 -4.70
CA LYS A 50 8.16 1.38 -6.12
C LYS A 50 8.79 0.02 -6.37
N GLU A 51 9.71 -0.43 -5.52
CA GLU A 51 10.28 -1.78 -5.59
C GLU A 51 9.23 -2.88 -5.35
N LYS A 52 8.39 -2.73 -4.32
CA LYS A 52 7.28 -3.67 -4.05
C LYS A 52 6.29 -3.69 -5.22
N ASN A 53 5.92 -2.52 -5.74
CA ASN A 53 5.06 -2.38 -6.90
C ASN A 53 5.67 -3.12 -8.09
N ALA A 54 6.97 -2.99 -8.38
CA ALA A 54 7.60 -3.70 -9.51
C ALA A 54 7.41 -5.23 -9.47
N THR A 55 7.18 -5.83 -8.31
CA THR A 55 7.04 -7.28 -8.15
C THR A 55 5.59 -7.77 -8.02
N LEU A 56 4.67 -6.96 -7.50
CA LEU A 56 3.28 -7.35 -7.26
C LEU A 56 2.33 -6.76 -8.30
N ASN A 57 1.43 -7.57 -8.84
CA ASN A 57 0.34 -7.03 -9.66
C ASN A 57 -0.68 -6.23 -8.80
N PRO A 58 -1.51 -5.36 -9.39
CA PRO A 58 -2.47 -4.52 -8.65
C PRO A 58 -3.36 -5.26 -7.65
N VAL A 59 -3.77 -6.50 -7.96
CA VAL A 59 -4.64 -7.29 -7.09
C VAL A 59 -3.85 -7.90 -5.91
N GLU A 60 -2.60 -8.31 -6.12
CA GLU A 60 -1.70 -8.75 -5.05
C GLU A 60 -1.33 -7.61 -4.11
N LEU A 61 -1.08 -6.42 -4.68
CA LEU A 61 -0.89 -5.20 -3.90
C LEU A 61 -2.11 -4.92 -3.02
N LEU A 62 -3.32 -4.91 -3.60
CA LEU A 62 -4.55 -4.68 -2.83
C LEU A 62 -4.74 -5.70 -1.69
N ARG A 63 -4.39 -6.97 -1.92
CA ARG A 63 -4.42 -8.01 -0.88
C ARG A 63 -3.44 -7.73 0.26
N THR A 64 -2.24 -7.28 -0.08
CA THR A 64 -1.19 -6.91 0.87
C THR A 64 -1.63 -5.72 1.72
N LEU A 65 -2.13 -4.66 1.09
CA LEU A 65 -2.65 -3.47 1.78
C LEU A 65 -3.78 -3.82 2.76
N LEU A 66 -4.76 -4.63 2.35
CA LEU A 66 -5.84 -5.04 3.24
C LEU A 66 -5.34 -5.83 4.46
N ARG A 67 -4.34 -6.71 4.26
CA ARG A 67 -3.74 -7.50 5.35
C ARG A 67 -2.92 -6.62 6.28
N ASP A 68 -2.02 -5.82 5.74
CA ASP A 68 -1.04 -5.05 6.50
C ASP A 68 -1.73 -3.90 7.25
N SER A 69 -2.79 -3.31 6.69
CA SER A 69 -3.62 -2.30 7.36
C SER A 69 -4.75 -2.90 8.22
N ASN A 70 -4.87 -4.24 8.29
CA ASN A 70 -5.95 -4.95 9.00
C ASN A 70 -7.37 -4.48 8.65
N ILE A 71 -7.60 -4.15 7.36
CA ILE A 71 -8.89 -3.67 6.84
C ILE A 71 -9.63 -4.83 6.18
N THR A 72 -10.92 -4.97 6.49
CA THR A 72 -11.79 -5.95 5.84
C THR A 72 -12.31 -5.45 4.49
N GLN A 73 -12.68 -6.38 3.59
CA GLN A 73 -13.34 -6.02 2.32
C GLN A 73 -14.63 -5.21 2.55
N SER A 74 -15.33 -5.47 3.65
CA SER A 74 -16.55 -4.76 4.01
C SER A 74 -16.27 -3.31 4.38
N GLU A 75 -15.23 -3.06 5.18
CA GLU A 75 -14.81 -1.70 5.55
C GLU A 75 -14.33 -0.94 4.32
N LEU A 76 -13.43 -1.52 3.52
CA LEU A 76 -12.98 -0.91 2.28
C LEU A 76 -14.18 -0.55 1.38
N SER A 77 -15.14 -1.46 1.22
CA SER A 77 -16.33 -1.23 0.38
C SER A 77 -17.10 0.03 0.78
N LYS A 78 -17.23 0.27 2.09
CA LYS A 78 -17.89 1.45 2.64
C LYS A 78 -17.03 2.69 2.43
N SER A 79 -15.74 2.61 2.74
CA SER A 79 -14.81 3.75 2.66
C SER A 79 -14.66 4.31 1.25
N ILE A 80 -14.64 3.45 0.23
CA ILE A 80 -14.49 3.89 -1.17
C ILE A 80 -15.82 3.92 -1.95
N ASN A 81 -16.95 3.69 -1.27
CA ASN A 81 -18.30 3.68 -1.85
C ASN A 81 -18.39 2.78 -3.11
N VAL A 82 -18.10 1.50 -2.93
CA VAL A 82 -18.29 0.45 -3.95
C VAL A 82 -18.93 -0.79 -3.31
N SER A 83 -19.53 -1.67 -4.11
CA SER A 83 -20.10 -2.90 -3.55
C SER A 83 -19.01 -3.85 -3.04
N ARG A 84 -19.27 -4.53 -1.93
CA ARG A 84 -18.39 -5.60 -1.42
C ARG A 84 -18.18 -6.71 -2.47
N GLN A 85 -19.19 -6.99 -3.28
CA GLN A 85 -19.08 -7.96 -4.38
C GLN A 85 -18.05 -7.52 -5.42
N LEU A 86 -17.99 -6.23 -5.76
CA LEU A 86 -17.00 -5.70 -6.70
C LEU A 86 -15.58 -5.95 -6.19
N ILE A 87 -15.32 -5.65 -4.91
CA ILE A 87 -14.03 -5.91 -4.27
C ILE A 87 -13.71 -7.41 -4.30
N SER A 88 -14.66 -8.26 -3.94
CA SER A 88 -14.47 -9.72 -3.99
C SER A 88 -14.13 -10.22 -5.39
N ASP A 89 -14.80 -9.68 -6.42
CA ASP A 89 -14.56 -10.05 -7.81
C ASP A 89 -13.16 -9.64 -8.30
N VAL A 90 -12.71 -8.43 -7.93
CA VAL A 90 -11.35 -7.96 -8.22
C VAL A 90 -10.33 -8.84 -7.52
N LEU A 91 -10.48 -9.05 -6.20
CA LEU A 91 -9.57 -9.88 -5.42
C LEU A 91 -9.51 -11.31 -5.97
N GLY A 92 -10.64 -11.84 -6.43
CA GLY A 92 -10.75 -13.17 -7.04
C GLY A 92 -10.29 -13.28 -8.50
N TYR A 93 -9.72 -12.23 -9.09
CA TYR A 93 -9.37 -12.16 -10.51
C TYR A 93 -10.55 -12.52 -11.44
N ARG A 94 -11.77 -12.15 -11.05
CA ARG A 94 -12.98 -12.33 -11.87
C ARG A 94 -13.24 -11.13 -12.78
N ARG A 95 -12.65 -9.97 -12.47
CA ARG A 95 -12.71 -8.75 -13.27
C ARG A 95 -11.46 -7.89 -13.06
N ASN A 96 -11.20 -7.01 -14.01
CA ASN A 96 -10.16 -5.98 -13.89
C ASN A 96 -10.63 -4.85 -12.94
N ILE A 97 -9.65 -4.12 -12.40
CA ILE A 97 -9.86 -2.85 -11.69
C ILE A 97 -10.25 -1.80 -12.73
N SER A 98 -11.43 -1.20 -12.57
CA SER A 98 -11.87 -0.12 -13.45
C SER A 98 -11.13 1.18 -13.14
N LYS A 99 -11.13 2.12 -14.10
CA LYS A 99 -10.53 3.46 -13.90
C LYS A 99 -11.09 4.18 -12.67
N GLU A 100 -12.40 4.10 -12.45
CA GLU A 100 -13.05 4.71 -11.28
C GLU A 100 -12.56 4.07 -9.98
N MET A 101 -12.46 2.74 -9.94
CA MET A 101 -11.99 2.02 -8.75
C MET A 101 -10.49 2.29 -8.49
N MET A 102 -9.68 2.39 -9.54
CA MET A 102 -8.28 2.79 -9.45
C MET A 102 -8.12 4.17 -8.78
N ILE A 103 -8.88 5.19 -9.22
CA ILE A 103 -8.84 6.54 -8.61
C ILE A 103 -9.23 6.47 -7.12
N LYS A 104 -10.29 5.72 -6.80
CA LYS A 104 -10.78 5.55 -5.42
C LYS A 104 -9.74 4.87 -4.51
N LEU A 105 -9.11 3.79 -4.99
CA LEU A 105 -8.07 3.07 -4.25
C LEU A 105 -6.83 3.94 -4.04
N SER A 106 -6.40 4.65 -5.07
CA SER A 106 -5.26 5.57 -5.03
C SER A 106 -5.46 6.65 -3.97
N LYS A 107 -6.65 7.25 -3.93
CA LYS A 107 -7.00 8.25 -2.92
C LYS A 107 -7.08 7.67 -1.51
N TYR A 108 -7.62 6.46 -1.35
CA TYR A 108 -7.79 5.85 -0.02
C TYR A 108 -6.47 5.41 0.61
N PHE A 109 -5.55 4.86 -0.20
CA PHE A 109 -4.25 4.40 0.26
C PHE A 109 -3.14 5.45 0.11
N SER A 110 -3.47 6.66 -0.38
CA SER A 110 -2.49 7.71 -0.70
C SER A 110 -1.35 7.22 -1.60
N MET A 111 -1.70 6.48 -2.66
CA MET A 111 -0.74 5.90 -3.61
C MET A 111 -0.99 6.42 -5.02
N ASP A 112 0.04 6.33 -5.87
CA ASP A 112 -0.08 6.62 -7.31
C ASP A 112 -1.08 5.69 -8.00
N GLN A 113 -1.81 6.24 -8.98
CA GLN A 113 -2.74 5.46 -9.81
C GLN A 113 -2.04 4.32 -10.57
N GLU A 114 -0.77 4.50 -10.91
CA GLU A 114 0.08 3.48 -11.53
C GLU A 114 0.21 2.21 -10.67
N ALA A 115 0.10 2.33 -9.35
CA ALA A 115 0.12 1.17 -8.46
C ALA A 115 -1.05 0.20 -8.76
N PHE A 116 -2.20 0.75 -9.22
CA PHE A 116 -3.43 0.01 -9.48
C PHE A 116 -3.81 -0.14 -10.97
N SER A 117 -3.11 0.53 -11.89
CA SER A 117 -3.43 0.54 -13.33
C SER A 117 -2.66 -0.48 -14.17
N ARG A 118 -1.62 -1.10 -13.60
CA ARG A 118 -0.72 -2.02 -14.32
C ARG A 118 -1.46 -3.23 -14.88
N GLU A 119 -1.00 -3.74 -16.02
CA GLU A 119 -1.61 -4.90 -16.67
C GLU A 119 -1.39 -6.19 -15.87
N TYR A 120 -2.39 -7.06 -15.89
CA TYR A 120 -2.31 -8.41 -15.32
C TYR A 120 -3.31 -9.33 -16.02
N ASP A 121 -2.92 -10.60 -16.20
CA ASP A 121 -3.81 -11.59 -16.80
C ASP A 121 -4.73 -12.22 -15.75
N LEU A 122 -6.04 -12.13 -15.99
CA LEU A 122 -7.05 -12.68 -15.07
C LEU A 122 -6.98 -14.21 -15.00
N LYS A 123 -6.76 -14.89 -16.13
CA LYS A 123 -6.83 -16.36 -16.19
C LYS A 123 -5.66 -16.99 -15.42
N SER A 124 -4.44 -16.61 -15.76
CA SER A 124 -3.20 -17.07 -15.14
C SER A 124 -3.18 -16.81 -13.65
N ASN A 125 -3.52 -15.58 -13.23
CA ASN A 125 -3.51 -15.24 -11.80
C ASN A 125 -4.63 -15.93 -11.02
N ARG A 126 -5.81 -16.16 -11.62
CA ARG A 126 -6.86 -16.96 -11.00
C ARG A 126 -6.45 -18.42 -10.80
N GLU A 127 -5.76 -19.01 -11.77
CA GLU A 127 -5.24 -20.37 -11.63
C GLU A 127 -4.12 -20.47 -10.59
N LYS A 128 -3.22 -19.47 -10.52
CA LYS A 128 -2.22 -19.36 -9.44
C LYS A 128 -2.89 -19.27 -8.07
N LEU A 129 -3.93 -18.42 -7.93
CA LEU A 129 -4.69 -18.25 -6.68
C LEU A 129 -5.37 -19.55 -6.24
N LYS A 130 -5.98 -20.30 -7.17
CA LYS A 130 -6.59 -21.60 -6.85
C LYS A 130 -5.54 -22.62 -6.38
N LYS A 131 -4.37 -22.66 -7.03
CA LYS A 131 -3.28 -23.57 -6.65
C LYS A 131 -2.76 -23.26 -5.24
N SER A 132 -2.55 -21.99 -4.89
CA SER A 132 -2.09 -21.61 -3.55
C SER A 132 -3.12 -21.93 -2.46
N GLN A 133 -4.41 -21.72 -2.73
CA GLN A 133 -5.49 -22.08 -1.79
C GLN A 133 -5.57 -23.59 -1.54
N ARG A 134 -5.40 -24.41 -2.59
CA ARG A 134 -5.36 -25.87 -2.45
C ARG A 134 -4.16 -26.35 -1.63
N ALA A 135 -2.99 -25.74 -1.85
CA ALA A 135 -1.79 -26.06 -1.07
C ALA A 135 -1.93 -25.68 0.41
N ALA A 136 -2.56 -24.56 0.72
CA ALA A 136 -2.80 -24.12 2.11
C ALA A 136 -3.89 -24.94 2.82
N GLY A 137 -4.86 -25.50 2.09
CA GLY A 137 -5.94 -26.32 2.64
C GLY A 137 -5.60 -27.81 2.80
N GLY A 138 -4.44 -28.27 2.33
CA GLY A 138 -3.99 -29.67 2.40
C GLY A 138 -3.29 -30.07 3.70
N SER A 139 -3.07 -29.14 4.62
CA SER A 139 -2.54 -29.41 5.98
C SER A 139 -3.69 -29.52 6.98
N ARG A 140 -4.54 -30.53 6.85
CA ARG A 140 -5.47 -30.98 7.90
C ARG A 140 -5.68 -32.48 7.81
#